data_AF-A0AAD4R648-F1
#
_entry.id   AF-A0AAD4R648-F1
#
_cell.length_a   1.000
_cell.length_b   1.000
_cell.length_c   1.000
_cell.angle_alpha   90.00
_cell.angle_beta   90.00
_cell.angle_gamma   90.00
#
_symmetry.space_group_name_H-M   'P 1'
#
loop_
_entity.id
_entity.type
_entity.pdbx_description
1 polymer ?
#
loop_
_entity_poly.entity_id
_entity_poly.type
_entity_poly.pdbx_seq_one_letter_code
_entity_poly.pdbx_strand_id
1 'polypeptide(L)'
;MLRIHFRQAEYFTSLCIIVHNVLKFCTVCGHHAGTFDGSVKTDILGNEIYFNSFGGKFKRDIKDLTTLNDDAFIVNCSVPICEGPLSEIYCSGPLIHATWFFGFSESCPGTRLKYDPKIVMKNFYALQRPLQKDQFKVFCDENFDNVPYLRPSLSPDWKESPMMFTKISDAKMKKLAYALHKIWPQLSREFMPDVHDHNDRYPVLPVPNRFIIPGGQFQVYFYWDTYWILKGLYFSEMYDTAREVLDNFAFLMKDKGFIPNSGNIQ
;
A
#
# COMPACT_ATOMS: atom_id res chain seq x y z
N MET A 1 35.25 -2.16 3.75
CA MET A 1 34.43 -2.11 2.52
C MET A 1 33.17 -2.93 2.80
N LEU A 2 32.08 -2.28 3.20
CA LEU A 2 30.91 -2.95 3.78
C LEU A 2 30.17 -3.80 2.74
N ARG A 3 30.13 -5.11 2.99
CA ARG A 3 29.13 -6.06 2.49
C ARG A 3 27.89 -5.93 3.36
N ILE A 4 26.71 -5.77 2.75
CA ILE A 4 25.43 -5.97 3.46
C ILE A 4 24.82 -7.25 2.88
N HIS A 5 24.83 -8.30 3.70
CA HIS A 5 24.06 -9.53 3.52
C HIS A 5 22.63 -9.29 4.01
N PHE A 6 21.63 -9.59 3.18
CA PHE A 6 20.26 -9.84 3.65
C PHE A 6 19.98 -11.36 3.54
N ARG A 7 19.86 -12.04 4.68
CA ARG A 7 19.34 -13.40 4.81
C ARG A 7 17.94 -13.33 5.46
N GLN A 8 16.95 -13.75 4.67
CA GLN A 8 15.73 -14.55 4.93
C GLN A 8 14.85 -14.40 6.21
N ALA A 9 13.54 -14.60 5.93
CA ALA A 9 12.44 -15.11 6.77
C ALA A 9 11.56 -14.03 7.42
N GLU A 10 10.24 -13.92 7.25
CA GLU A 10 9.14 -14.74 6.70
C GLU A 10 8.02 -13.78 6.21
N TYR A 11 6.95 -14.28 5.56
CA TYR A 11 5.80 -13.55 4.94
C TYR A 11 5.95 -13.12 3.48
N PHE A 12 6.21 -14.11 2.62
CA PHE A 12 6.08 -14.00 1.15
C PHE A 12 4.79 -14.65 0.59
N THR A 13 3.76 -14.83 1.42
CA THR A 13 2.55 -15.61 1.12
C THR A 13 1.37 -14.90 1.78
N SER A 14 0.49 -14.16 1.07
CA SER A 14 -0.68 -14.78 0.42
C SER A 14 -1.46 -13.86 -0.54
N LEU A 15 -0.92 -12.73 -1.02
CA LEU A 15 -1.59 -11.93 -2.09
C LEU A 15 -0.72 -11.53 -3.29
N CYS A 16 0.60 -11.74 -3.22
CA CYS A 16 1.45 -11.70 -4.43
C CYS A 16 1.03 -12.74 -5.48
N ILE A 17 0.32 -13.82 -5.14
CA ILE A 17 -0.11 -14.83 -6.11
C ILE A 17 -1.33 -14.38 -6.94
N ILE A 18 -2.12 -13.41 -6.48
CA ILE A 18 -3.30 -12.98 -7.25
C ILE A 18 -2.94 -11.98 -8.35
N VAL A 19 -1.90 -11.15 -8.17
CA VAL A 19 -1.50 -10.20 -9.23
C VAL A 19 -0.11 -10.44 -9.79
N HIS A 20 0.84 -10.97 -9.02
CA HIS A 20 2.16 -11.32 -9.58
C HIS A 20 2.09 -12.57 -10.46
N ASN A 21 1.23 -13.57 -10.19
CA ASN A 21 1.04 -14.69 -11.12
C ASN A 21 0.07 -14.39 -12.27
N VAL A 22 -0.74 -13.33 -12.19
CA VAL A 22 -1.52 -12.84 -13.33
C VAL A 22 -0.65 -12.04 -14.31
N LEU A 23 0.54 -11.58 -13.89
CA LEU A 23 1.49 -10.83 -14.74
C LEU A 23 2.92 -11.40 -14.86
N LYS A 24 3.27 -12.47 -14.14
CA LYS A 24 4.52 -13.25 -14.34
C LYS A 24 4.31 -14.68 -14.85
N PHE A 25 3.11 -15.05 -15.29
CA PHE A 25 2.93 -16.20 -16.20
C PHE A 25 3.24 -15.87 -17.68
N CYS A 26 4.11 -14.89 -17.90
CA CYS A 26 5.02 -14.82 -19.03
C CYS A 26 6.45 -14.80 -18.45
N THR A 27 7.29 -15.77 -18.84
CA THR A 27 8.74 -15.92 -18.56
C THR A 27 9.12 -16.18 -17.08
N VAL A 28 9.77 -17.26 -16.61
CA VAL A 28 10.72 -18.26 -17.17
C VAL A 28 10.80 -19.46 -16.18
N CYS A 29 10.85 -20.72 -16.64
CA CYS A 29 11.57 -21.82 -15.96
C CYS A 29 13.02 -21.84 -16.49
N GLY A 30 14.00 -21.83 -15.57
CA GLY A 30 15.35 -21.31 -15.83
C GLY A 30 16.43 -22.24 -16.39
N HIS A 31 17.61 -21.60 -16.55
CA HIS A 31 18.98 -22.10 -16.79
C HIS A 31 19.25 -22.64 -18.22
N HIS A 32 20.26 -22.20 -19.00
CA HIS A 32 21.55 -21.55 -18.74
C HIS A 32 22.01 -20.66 -19.93
N ALA A 33 22.77 -19.61 -19.58
CA ALA A 33 23.87 -18.92 -20.31
C ALA A 33 23.71 -18.51 -21.79
N GLY A 34 23.79 -17.18 -22.03
CA GLY A 34 24.07 -16.63 -23.36
C GLY A 34 23.92 -15.11 -23.41
N THR A 35 24.99 -14.43 -23.77
CA THR A 35 25.21 -12.98 -23.87
C THR A 35 24.18 -12.21 -24.72
N PHE A 36 23.93 -10.95 -24.33
CA PHE A 36 23.15 -9.95 -25.06
C PHE A 36 23.82 -9.56 -26.40
N ASP A 37 23.06 -9.60 -27.50
CA ASP A 37 23.26 -8.72 -28.67
C ASP A 37 21.92 -8.45 -29.35
N GLY A 38 21.73 -7.22 -29.84
CA GLY A 38 20.50 -6.70 -30.40
C GLY A 38 20.19 -7.29 -31.78
N SER A 39 19.04 -7.95 -31.91
CA SER A 39 18.34 -8.08 -33.19
C SER A 39 16.90 -8.58 -33.01
N VAL A 40 16.07 -8.16 -33.97
CA VAL A 40 14.65 -8.43 -34.26
C VAL A 40 14.06 -9.70 -33.63
N LYS A 41 12.83 -9.63 -33.08
CA LYS A 41 12.06 -10.79 -32.61
C LYS A 41 10.83 -11.07 -33.47
N THR A 42 10.68 -12.33 -33.88
CA THR A 42 9.50 -12.96 -34.50
C THR A 42 8.63 -13.63 -33.44
N ASP A 43 7.34 -13.88 -33.73
CA ASP A 43 6.40 -14.55 -32.82
C ASP A 43 6.39 -16.10 -32.99
N ILE A 44 5.65 -16.80 -32.14
CA ILE A 44 5.64 -18.26 -31.91
C ILE A 44 5.19 -19.08 -33.15
N LEU A 45 4.74 -18.42 -34.24
CA LEU A 45 4.42 -19.04 -35.54
C LEU A 45 5.42 -18.68 -36.67
N GLY A 46 6.53 -17.99 -36.36
CA GLY A 46 7.57 -17.66 -37.33
C GLY A 46 7.31 -16.44 -38.22
N ASN A 47 6.29 -15.63 -37.90
CA ASN A 47 6.02 -14.39 -38.63
C ASN A 47 6.72 -13.18 -38.00
N GLU A 48 7.20 -12.27 -38.84
CA GLU A 48 7.71 -10.95 -38.43
C GLU A 48 6.57 -10.08 -37.89
N ILE A 49 6.75 -9.53 -36.69
CA ILE A 49 5.81 -8.54 -36.11
C ILE A 49 6.46 -7.16 -36.14
N TYR A 50 5.88 -6.25 -36.92
CA TYR A 50 6.16 -4.83 -36.86
C TYR A 50 5.27 -4.18 -35.81
N PHE A 51 5.87 -3.54 -34.79
CA PHE A 51 5.14 -2.69 -33.85
C PHE A 51 4.81 -1.35 -34.51
N ASN A 52 3.67 -1.28 -35.19
CA ASN A 52 3.10 -0.01 -35.59
C ASN A 52 2.37 0.63 -34.41
N SER A 53 2.96 1.73 -33.92
CA SER A 53 2.28 2.73 -33.11
C SER A 53 1.06 3.27 -33.86
N PHE A 54 -0.14 2.99 -33.35
CA PHE A 54 -1.37 3.70 -33.69
C PHE A 54 -2.11 3.95 -32.37
N GLY A 55 -2.56 5.15 -32.03
CA GLY A 55 -3.14 6.16 -32.91
C GLY A 55 -4.57 6.39 -32.45
N GLY A 56 -4.74 6.91 -31.23
CA GLY A 56 -6.04 7.24 -30.64
C GLY A 56 -6.00 8.65 -30.04
N LYS A 57 -6.61 9.62 -30.73
CA LYS A 57 -6.69 11.02 -30.28
C LYS A 57 -7.58 11.14 -29.05
N PHE A 58 -6.98 11.13 -27.86
CA PHE A 58 -7.61 11.65 -26.66
C PHE A 58 -7.45 13.18 -26.65
N LYS A 59 -8.32 13.89 -27.38
CA LYS A 59 -8.39 15.36 -27.29
C LYS A 59 -9.13 15.75 -26.01
N ARG A 60 -8.38 15.95 -24.93
CA ARG A 60 -8.75 16.96 -23.93
C ARG A 60 -8.06 18.25 -24.34
N ASP A 61 -8.77 19.37 -24.28
CA ASP A 61 -8.24 20.70 -24.57
C ASP A 61 -7.18 21.08 -23.53
N ILE A 62 -5.95 20.66 -23.81
CA ILE A 62 -4.71 21.11 -23.20
C ILE A 62 -4.40 22.46 -23.83
N LYS A 63 -5.03 23.54 -23.34
CA LYS A 63 -4.70 24.90 -23.78
C LYS A 63 -3.95 25.75 -22.76
N ASP A 64 -3.73 25.24 -21.54
CA ASP A 64 -2.96 25.92 -20.49
C ASP A 64 -1.74 25.12 -20.00
N LEU A 65 -1.09 24.31 -20.86
CA LEU A 65 0.19 23.64 -20.56
C LEU A 65 1.37 24.22 -21.38
N THR A 66 1.29 25.47 -21.82
CA THR A 66 2.38 26.12 -22.58
C THR A 66 3.56 26.56 -21.70
N THR A 67 3.48 26.37 -20.39
CA THR A 67 4.58 26.61 -19.45
C THR A 67 4.71 25.39 -18.53
N LEU A 68 5.60 24.47 -18.90
CA LEU A 68 6.25 23.58 -17.94
C LEU A 68 7.40 24.39 -17.35
N ASN A 69 7.24 24.91 -16.13
CA ASN A 69 8.42 25.31 -15.37
C ASN A 69 9.25 24.04 -15.16
N ASP A 70 10.47 24.03 -15.67
CA ASP A 70 11.48 22.99 -15.43
C ASP A 70 11.99 22.99 -13.98
N ASP A 71 11.22 23.54 -13.04
CA ASP A 71 11.27 23.12 -11.65
C ASP A 71 10.71 21.69 -11.64
N ALA A 72 11.54 20.73 -12.08
CA ALA A 72 11.33 19.31 -11.88
C ALA A 72 10.72 19.15 -10.48
N PHE A 73 9.63 18.42 -10.36
CA PHE A 73 9.08 18.07 -9.05
C PHE A 73 10.22 17.47 -8.22
N ILE A 74 10.90 18.28 -7.41
CA ILE A 74 11.92 17.83 -6.48
C ILE A 74 11.12 17.20 -5.37
N VAL A 75 10.75 15.94 -5.57
CA VAL A 75 10.15 15.12 -4.54
C VAL A 75 11.26 14.91 -3.51
N ASN A 76 11.16 15.58 -2.37
CA ASN A 76 12.12 15.41 -1.29
C ASN A 76 11.89 14.05 -0.63
N CYS A 77 12.47 13.00 -1.21
CA CYS A 77 12.38 11.62 -0.73
C CYS A 77 13.17 11.38 0.58
N SER A 78 13.78 12.41 1.16
CA SER A 78 14.53 12.34 2.42
C SER A 78 13.73 12.78 3.65
N VAL A 79 12.48 13.21 3.47
CA VAL A 79 11.60 13.58 4.59
C VAL A 79 10.97 12.30 5.16
N PRO A 80 11.22 11.95 6.43
CA PRO A 80 10.55 10.81 7.05
C PRO A 80 9.04 11.05 7.09
N ILE A 81 8.22 10.03 6.80
CA ILE A 81 6.75 10.13 6.92
C ILE A 81 6.34 10.25 8.39
N CYS A 82 7.14 9.63 9.27
CA CYS A 82 6.94 9.68 10.69
C CYS A 82 7.51 10.96 11.27
N GLU A 83 6.70 12.01 11.26
CA GLU A 83 7.04 13.30 11.82
C GLU A 83 6.14 13.65 13.01
N GLY A 84 6.48 14.74 13.67
CA GLY A 84 5.66 15.30 14.74
C GLY A 84 5.61 14.41 16.00
N PRO A 85 4.58 14.59 16.83
CA PRO A 85 4.52 13.99 18.17
C PRO A 85 4.46 12.46 18.19
N LEU A 86 4.06 11.82 17.08
CA LEU A 86 3.99 10.36 16.96
C LEU A 86 5.36 9.71 16.71
N SER A 87 6.34 10.48 16.22
CA SER A 87 7.64 9.93 15.83
C SER A 87 8.42 9.32 16.99
N GLU A 88 8.38 9.95 18.18
CA GLU A 88 9.04 9.47 19.39
C GLU A 88 8.39 8.20 19.99
N ILE A 89 7.17 7.89 19.54
CA ILE A 89 6.40 6.74 20.03
C ILE A 89 6.54 5.56 19.06
N TYR A 90 6.31 5.80 17.78
CA TYR A 90 6.13 4.73 16.79
C TYR A 90 7.36 4.43 15.93
N CYS A 91 8.30 5.37 15.81
CA CYS A 91 9.32 5.31 14.76
C CYS A 91 10.74 5.40 15.28
N SER A 92 10.98 6.19 16.32
CA SER A 92 12.30 6.33 16.94
C SER A 92 12.19 6.59 18.43
N GLY A 93 13.31 6.39 19.14
CA GLY A 93 13.41 6.78 20.54
C GLY A 93 13.28 5.63 21.54
N PRO A 94 13.33 5.95 22.84
CA PRO A 94 13.45 4.96 23.90
C PRO A 94 12.20 4.11 24.09
N LEU A 95 11.01 4.59 23.72
CA LEU A 95 9.76 3.87 23.86
C LEU A 95 9.72 2.67 22.91
N ILE A 96 9.85 2.91 21.59
CA ILE A 96 9.87 1.83 20.59
C ILE A 96 11.06 0.87 20.78
N HIS A 97 12.20 1.35 21.28
CA HIS A 97 13.31 0.47 21.64
C HIS A 97 12.96 -0.45 22.83
N ALA A 98 12.26 0.07 23.84
CA ALA A 98 11.82 -0.73 24.98
C ALA A 98 10.78 -1.79 24.56
N THR A 99 9.88 -1.48 23.62
CA THR A 99 8.91 -2.47 23.12
C THR A 99 9.61 -3.64 22.43
N TRP A 100 10.61 -3.38 21.59
CA TRP A 100 11.41 -4.42 20.97
C TRP A 100 12.22 -5.21 21.99
N PHE A 101 12.89 -4.52 22.92
CA PHE A 101 13.72 -5.15 23.94
C PHE A 101 12.93 -6.13 24.83
N PHE A 102 11.70 -5.77 25.21
CA PHE A 102 10.85 -6.62 26.05
C PHE A 102 9.98 -7.63 25.28
N GLY A 103 9.97 -7.57 23.93
CA GLY A 103 9.22 -8.48 23.06
C GLY A 103 7.73 -8.15 22.97
N PHE A 104 7.38 -6.85 22.94
CA PHE A 104 5.99 -6.36 22.83
C PHE A 104 5.67 -5.73 21.47
N SER A 105 6.49 -5.96 20.44
CA SER A 105 6.36 -5.33 19.12
C SER A 105 5.00 -5.51 18.42
N GLU A 106 4.25 -6.57 18.76
CA GLU A 106 2.94 -6.85 18.17
C GLU A 106 1.77 -6.18 18.89
N SER A 107 1.96 -5.73 20.14
CA SER A 107 0.88 -5.20 20.98
C SER A 107 1.14 -3.79 21.51
N CYS A 108 2.39 -3.33 21.50
CA CYS A 108 2.83 -2.04 21.99
C CYS A 108 3.99 -1.49 21.13
N PRO A 109 3.91 -0.23 20.64
CA PRO A 109 2.79 0.70 20.80
C PRO A 109 1.57 0.20 19.99
N GLY A 110 0.38 0.29 20.56
CA GLY A 110 -0.84 -0.27 19.95
C GLY A 110 -1.35 0.53 18.74
N THR A 111 -2.49 0.12 18.18
CA THR A 111 -3.11 0.79 17.02
C THR A 111 -3.67 2.18 17.31
N ARG A 112 -3.85 2.56 18.58
CA ARG A 112 -4.33 3.89 18.99
C ARG A 112 -3.73 4.32 20.32
N LEU A 113 -3.41 5.60 20.47
CA LEU A 113 -3.10 6.22 21.75
C LEU A 113 -4.37 6.52 22.56
N LYS A 114 -4.37 6.20 23.85
CA LYS A 114 -5.45 6.58 24.78
C LYS A 114 -5.46 8.06 25.14
N TYR A 115 -4.29 8.69 25.05
CA TYR A 115 -4.06 10.09 25.41
C TYR A 115 -3.24 10.78 24.34
N ASP A 116 -3.16 12.11 24.41
CA ASP A 116 -2.30 12.87 23.49
C ASP A 116 -0.84 12.40 23.58
N PRO A 117 -0.08 12.39 22.47
CA PRO A 117 1.29 11.88 22.41
C PRO A 117 2.21 12.43 23.53
N LYS A 118 2.05 13.71 23.87
CA LYS A 118 2.80 14.36 24.95
C LYS A 118 2.53 13.74 26.34
N ILE A 119 1.29 13.34 26.61
CA ILE A 119 0.90 12.70 27.87
C ILE A 119 1.48 11.29 27.92
N VAL A 120 1.38 10.54 26.82
CA VAL A 120 1.95 9.19 26.72
C VAL A 120 3.46 9.20 26.97
N MET A 121 4.20 10.13 26.35
CA MET A 121 5.64 10.27 26.59
C MET A 121 5.96 10.74 28.01
N LYS A 122 5.17 11.64 28.59
CA LYS A 122 5.30 12.02 30.01
C LYS A 122 5.13 10.79 30.93
N ASN A 123 4.13 9.96 30.67
CA ASN A 123 3.89 8.72 31.42
C ASN A 123 5.06 7.74 31.27
N PHE A 124 5.64 7.62 30.06
CA PHE A 124 6.81 6.77 29.81
C PHE A 124 8.06 7.23 30.58
N TYR A 125 8.32 8.55 30.61
CA TYR A 125 9.47 9.09 31.34
C TYR A 125 9.29 9.09 32.87
N ALA A 126 8.04 8.98 33.36
CA ALA A 126 7.75 8.82 34.78
C ALA A 126 8.03 7.39 35.31
N LEU A 127 8.29 6.41 34.44
CA LEU A 127 8.63 5.05 34.85
C LEU A 127 9.97 5.00 35.59
N GLN A 128 10.00 4.21 36.66
CA GLN A 128 11.20 4.00 37.47
C GLN A 128 12.31 3.33 36.64
N ARG A 129 13.55 3.78 36.85
CA ARG A 129 14.75 3.23 36.22
C ARG A 129 15.56 2.42 37.25
N PRO A 130 16.14 1.27 36.88
CA PRO A 130 16.11 0.63 35.56
C PRO A 130 14.72 0.08 35.20
N LEU A 131 14.35 0.22 33.92
CA LEU A 131 13.01 -0.14 33.43
C LEU A 131 12.80 -1.66 33.53
N GLN A 132 11.71 -2.08 34.18
CA GLN A 132 11.33 -3.48 34.34
C GLN A 132 10.24 -3.88 33.34
N LYS A 133 10.25 -5.14 32.91
CA LYS A 133 9.30 -5.67 31.91
C LYS A 133 7.83 -5.52 32.35
N ASP A 134 7.52 -5.89 33.59
CA ASP A 134 6.15 -5.86 34.10
C ASP A 134 5.61 -4.43 34.24
N GLN A 135 6.47 -3.51 34.71
CA GLN A 135 6.14 -2.09 34.77
C GLN A 135 5.90 -1.51 33.37
N PHE A 136 6.73 -1.87 32.39
CA PHE A 136 6.56 -1.43 31.02
C PHE A 136 5.29 -2.02 30.37
N LYS A 137 4.93 -3.26 30.72
CA LYS A 137 3.66 -3.86 30.29
C LYS A 137 2.45 -3.07 30.81
N VAL A 138 2.44 -2.72 32.10
CA VAL A 138 1.37 -1.89 32.69
C VAL A 138 1.28 -0.55 31.97
N PHE A 139 2.43 0.10 31.72
CA PHE A 139 2.47 1.32 30.91
C PHE A 139 1.83 1.13 29.53
N CYS A 140 2.14 0.04 28.82
CA CYS A 140 1.55 -0.27 27.53
C CYS A 140 0.02 -0.42 27.63
N ASP A 141 -0.45 -1.21 28.59
CA ASP A 141 -1.89 -1.48 28.80
C ASP A 141 -2.66 -0.19 29.18
N GLU A 142 -2.03 0.76 29.88
CA GLU A 142 -2.65 2.01 30.32
C GLU A 142 -2.65 3.12 29.25
N ASN A 143 -1.75 3.07 28.27
CA ASN A 143 -1.54 4.18 27.31
C ASN A 143 -1.93 3.85 25.87
N PHE A 144 -2.06 2.57 25.50
CA PHE A 144 -2.37 2.15 24.14
C PHE A 144 -3.61 1.25 24.08
N ASP A 145 -4.31 1.35 22.96
CA ASP A 145 -5.41 0.48 22.56
C ASP A 145 -5.05 -0.28 21.29
N ASN A 146 -5.61 -1.47 21.13
CA ASN A 146 -5.58 -2.25 19.88
C ASN A 146 -7.01 -2.37 19.33
N VAL A 147 -7.50 -1.27 18.77
CA VAL A 147 -8.83 -1.14 18.18
C VAL A 147 -8.78 -1.13 16.65
N PRO A 148 -9.83 -1.63 15.96
CA PRO A 148 -9.97 -1.44 14.52
C PRO A 148 -10.03 0.06 14.18
N TYR A 149 -9.26 0.46 13.17
CA TYR A 149 -9.26 1.83 12.63
C TYR A 149 -9.77 1.89 11.18
N LEU A 150 -10.14 0.74 10.62
CA LEU A 150 -10.70 0.57 9.29
C LEU A 150 -12.02 -0.19 9.36
N ARG A 151 -12.91 0.10 8.42
CA ARG A 151 -14.14 -0.66 8.20
C ARG A 151 -14.26 -1.11 6.74
N PRO A 152 -14.92 -2.26 6.47
CA PRO A 152 -15.27 -2.64 5.10
C PRO A 152 -16.15 -1.57 4.44
N SER A 153 -15.88 -1.26 3.17
CA SER A 153 -16.66 -0.28 2.40
C SER A 153 -16.80 -0.75 0.96
N LEU A 154 -17.95 -1.33 0.62
CA LEU A 154 -18.21 -1.80 -0.74
C LEU A 154 -18.71 -0.65 -1.62
N SER A 155 -18.07 -0.47 -2.77
CA SER A 155 -18.53 0.48 -3.76
C SER A 155 -19.78 -0.03 -4.50
N PRO A 156 -20.75 0.84 -4.83
CA PRO A 156 -21.94 0.48 -5.62
C PRO A 156 -21.63 0.01 -7.06
N ASP A 157 -20.44 0.30 -7.59
CA ASP A 157 -20.03 -0.07 -8.94
C ASP A 157 -19.61 -1.54 -9.09
N TRP A 158 -19.44 -2.28 -7.98
CA TRP A 158 -19.19 -3.71 -8.03
C TRP A 158 -20.41 -4.48 -8.53
N LYS A 159 -20.22 -5.34 -9.53
CA LYS A 159 -21.29 -6.14 -10.17
C LYS A 159 -20.84 -7.58 -10.31
N GLU A 160 -21.67 -8.54 -9.91
CA GLU A 160 -21.29 -9.96 -9.89
C GLU A 160 -20.76 -10.50 -11.24
N SER A 161 -21.20 -9.93 -12.37
CA SER A 161 -20.73 -10.31 -13.69
C SER A 161 -20.36 -9.11 -14.58
N PRO A 162 -19.09 -8.65 -14.55
CA PRO A 162 -18.59 -7.62 -15.44
C PRO A 162 -18.67 -8.04 -16.91
N MET A 163 -19.07 -7.13 -17.80
CA MET A 163 -19.19 -7.42 -19.23
C MET A 163 -17.83 -7.73 -19.85
N MET A 164 -16.76 -7.08 -19.37
CA MET A 164 -15.39 -7.32 -19.82
C MET A 164 -14.98 -8.80 -19.73
N PHE A 165 -15.51 -9.57 -18.77
CA PHE A 165 -15.19 -11.00 -18.62
C PHE A 165 -15.80 -11.89 -19.71
N THR A 166 -16.80 -11.40 -20.44
CA THR A 166 -17.37 -12.12 -21.60
C THR A 166 -16.36 -12.23 -22.75
N LYS A 167 -15.38 -11.32 -22.81
CA LYS A 167 -14.32 -11.31 -23.82
C LYS A 167 -13.22 -12.34 -23.56
N ILE A 168 -13.23 -13.01 -22.41
CA ILE A 168 -12.26 -14.03 -22.05
C ILE A 168 -12.69 -15.37 -22.68
N SER A 169 -11.98 -15.81 -23.72
CA SER A 169 -12.28 -17.05 -24.44
C SER A 169 -11.91 -18.31 -23.63
N ASP A 170 -10.78 -18.28 -22.91
CA ASP A 170 -10.32 -19.43 -22.12
C ASP A 170 -11.19 -19.61 -20.87
N ALA A 171 -11.82 -20.79 -20.74
CA ALA A 171 -12.75 -21.09 -19.66
C ALA A 171 -12.08 -21.11 -18.26
N LYS A 172 -10.82 -21.53 -18.16
CA LYS A 172 -10.08 -21.54 -16.88
C LYS A 172 -9.74 -20.12 -16.46
N MET A 173 -9.26 -19.30 -17.39
CA MET A 173 -8.97 -17.88 -17.14
C MET A 173 -10.23 -17.10 -16.80
N LYS A 174 -11.35 -17.39 -17.47
CA LYS A 174 -12.64 -16.79 -17.14
C LYS A 174 -13.06 -17.15 -15.71
N LYS A 175 -12.99 -18.44 -15.34
CA LYS A 175 -13.28 -18.88 -13.95
C LYS A 175 -12.39 -18.20 -12.92
N LEU A 176 -11.09 -18.07 -13.22
CA LEU A 176 -10.14 -17.35 -12.37
C LEU A 176 -10.55 -15.87 -12.22
N ALA A 177 -10.85 -15.17 -13.32
CA ALA A 177 -11.25 -13.76 -13.29
C ALA A 177 -12.48 -13.53 -12.39
N TYR A 178 -13.51 -14.37 -12.48
CA TYR A 178 -14.67 -14.31 -11.59
C TYR A 178 -14.29 -14.59 -10.12
N ALA A 179 -13.40 -15.54 -9.86
CA ALA A 179 -12.93 -15.81 -8.51
C ALA A 179 -12.20 -14.61 -7.90
N LEU A 180 -11.33 -13.95 -8.68
CA LEU A 180 -10.62 -12.74 -8.24
C LEU A 180 -11.58 -11.58 -8.01
N HIS A 181 -12.55 -11.39 -8.90
CA HIS A 181 -13.54 -10.32 -8.80
C HIS A 181 -14.39 -10.39 -7.53
N LYS A 182 -14.68 -11.61 -7.05
CA LYS A 182 -15.41 -11.85 -5.79
C LYS A 182 -14.63 -11.47 -4.53
N ILE A 183 -13.33 -11.19 -4.65
CA ILE A 183 -12.47 -10.82 -3.53
C ILE A 183 -12.51 -9.30 -3.28
N TRP A 184 -12.80 -8.46 -4.28
CA TRP A 184 -12.79 -7.00 -4.10
C TRP A 184 -13.64 -6.49 -2.93
N PRO A 185 -14.88 -6.98 -2.71
CA PRO A 185 -15.67 -6.55 -1.55
C PRO A 185 -15.00 -6.84 -0.21
N GLN A 186 -14.19 -7.91 -0.14
CA GLN A 186 -13.48 -8.32 1.07
C GLN A 186 -12.23 -7.49 1.32
N LEU A 187 -11.64 -6.88 0.28
CA LEU A 187 -10.43 -6.06 0.37
C LEU A 187 -10.72 -4.55 0.40
N SER A 188 -11.94 -4.13 0.11
CA SER A 188 -12.29 -2.72 0.14
C SER A 188 -12.43 -2.20 1.58
N ARG A 189 -11.73 -1.11 1.89
CA ARG A 189 -11.65 -0.51 3.22
C ARG A 189 -11.79 1.00 3.13
N GLU A 190 -12.23 1.59 4.22
CA GLU A 190 -12.13 3.03 4.47
C GLU A 190 -11.77 3.26 5.94
N PHE A 191 -11.21 4.43 6.24
CA PHE A 191 -10.91 4.83 7.60
C PHE A 191 -12.18 5.11 8.40
N MET A 192 -12.17 4.73 9.67
CA MET A 192 -13.27 5.09 10.57
C MET A 192 -13.27 6.60 10.85
N PRO A 193 -14.43 7.23 11.08
CA PRO A 193 -14.50 8.67 11.38
C PRO A 193 -13.57 9.13 12.51
N ASP A 194 -13.45 8.32 13.58
CA ASP A 194 -12.57 8.59 14.72
C ASP A 194 -11.10 8.82 14.32
N VAL A 195 -10.63 8.17 13.24
CA VAL A 195 -9.25 8.34 12.73
C VAL A 195 -9.07 9.71 12.08
N HIS A 196 -10.11 10.25 11.45
CA HIS A 196 -10.06 11.58 10.86
C HIS A 196 -10.14 12.67 11.93
N ASP A 197 -10.97 12.46 12.95
CA ASP A 197 -11.16 13.41 14.06
C ASP A 197 -9.94 13.45 15.00
N HIS A 198 -9.22 12.34 15.15
CA HIS A 198 -8.07 12.19 16.06
C HIS A 198 -6.82 11.62 15.36
N ASN A 199 -6.45 12.18 14.20
CA ASN A 199 -5.35 11.68 13.38
C ASN A 199 -3.98 11.65 14.09
N ASP A 200 -3.81 12.41 15.16
CA ASP A 200 -2.62 12.50 16.00
C ASP A 200 -2.50 11.37 17.03
N ARG A 201 -3.46 10.43 17.03
CA ARG A 201 -3.50 9.27 17.94
C ARG A 201 -3.36 7.93 17.25
N TYR A 202 -3.34 7.89 15.92
CA TYR A 202 -3.23 6.65 15.15
C TYR A 202 -1.91 6.62 14.37
N PRO A 203 -1.19 5.49 14.34
CA PRO A 203 0.04 5.35 13.55
C PRO A 203 -0.26 5.09 12.07
N VAL A 204 -1.20 5.83 11.49
CA VAL A 204 -1.65 5.66 10.11
C VAL A 204 -1.83 7.01 9.44
N LEU A 205 -1.76 7.01 8.12
CA LEU A 205 -2.01 8.17 7.29
C LEU A 205 -3.39 8.07 6.62
N PRO A 206 -4.42 8.71 7.19
CA PRO A 206 -5.78 8.60 6.67
C PRO A 206 -5.93 9.27 5.30
N VAL A 207 -6.78 8.69 4.45
CA VAL A 207 -7.18 9.23 3.15
C VAL A 207 -8.71 9.36 3.09
N PRO A 208 -9.26 10.31 2.32
CA PRO A 208 -10.68 10.66 2.41
C PRO A 208 -11.64 9.63 1.83
N ASN A 209 -11.22 8.83 0.85
CA ASN A 209 -12.06 7.87 0.16
C ASN A 209 -11.68 6.42 0.50
N ARG A 210 -12.54 5.49 0.12
CA ARG A 210 -12.24 4.05 0.20
C ARG A 210 -11.02 3.69 -0.67
N PHE A 211 -10.36 2.60 -0.28
CA PHE A 211 -9.22 2.02 -0.98
C PHE A 211 -9.27 0.50 -0.88
N ILE A 212 -8.47 -0.17 -1.71
CA ILE A 212 -8.34 -1.63 -1.69
C ILE A 212 -7.02 -1.97 -0.99
N ILE A 213 -7.08 -2.85 0.00
CA ILE A 213 -5.87 -3.37 0.67
C ILE A 213 -5.29 -4.53 -0.12
N PRO A 214 -3.95 -4.76 -0.05
CA PRO A 214 -3.36 -5.98 -0.57
C PRO A 214 -3.89 -7.21 0.17
N GLY A 215 -4.29 -7.11 1.44
CA GLY A 215 -4.87 -8.20 2.23
C GLY A 215 -3.86 -8.98 3.07
N GLY A 216 -4.36 -9.95 3.85
CA GLY A 216 -3.54 -10.68 4.83
C GLY A 216 -3.16 -9.78 6.01
N GLN A 217 -1.88 -9.70 6.37
CA GLN A 217 -1.40 -8.79 7.43
C GLN A 217 -1.33 -7.33 6.97
N PHE A 218 -1.39 -7.07 5.66
CA PHE A 218 -1.36 -5.74 5.08
C PHE A 218 -2.75 -5.14 5.08
N GLN A 219 -3.06 -4.42 6.16
CA GLN A 219 -4.39 -3.86 6.39
C GLN A 219 -4.54 -2.41 5.90
N VAL A 220 -3.52 -1.77 5.33
CA VAL A 220 -3.60 -0.41 4.75
C VAL A 220 -3.29 -0.42 3.24
N TYR A 221 -3.48 0.72 2.56
CA TYR A 221 -3.08 0.87 1.16
C TYR A 221 -1.56 0.82 1.01
N PHE A 222 -1.10 0.28 -0.12
CA PHE A 222 0.32 0.23 -0.50
C PHE A 222 0.50 0.81 -1.91
N TYR A 223 1.49 1.69 -2.07
CA TYR A 223 1.68 2.47 -3.28
C TYR A 223 1.89 1.59 -4.53
N TRP A 224 2.89 0.71 -4.49
CA TRP A 224 3.24 -0.09 -5.67
C TRP A 224 2.20 -1.18 -5.98
N ASP A 225 1.58 -1.78 -4.97
CA ASP A 225 0.46 -2.73 -5.12
C ASP A 225 -0.76 -2.06 -5.77
N THR A 226 -0.99 -0.78 -5.50
CA THR A 226 -2.16 -0.05 -6.00
C THR A 226 -2.21 -0.01 -7.53
N TYR A 227 -1.08 0.03 -8.22
CA TYR A 227 -1.05 -0.02 -9.69
C TYR A 227 -1.74 -1.28 -10.24
N TRP A 228 -1.42 -2.41 -9.62
CA TRP A 228 -1.94 -3.72 -9.99
C TRP A 228 -3.41 -3.89 -9.62
N ILE A 229 -3.79 -3.37 -8.45
CA ILE A 229 -5.18 -3.25 -8.02
C ILE A 229 -5.99 -2.43 -9.03
N LEU A 230 -5.51 -1.25 -9.44
CA LEU A 230 -6.21 -0.36 -10.39
C LEU A 230 -6.46 -1.05 -11.73
N LYS A 231 -5.50 -1.84 -12.24
CA LYS A 231 -5.73 -2.67 -13.42
C LYS A 231 -6.85 -3.69 -13.19
N GLY A 232 -6.81 -4.40 -12.06
CA GLY A 232 -7.83 -5.37 -11.68
C GLY A 232 -9.23 -4.76 -11.57
N LEU A 233 -9.33 -3.57 -10.94
CA LEU A 233 -10.56 -2.79 -10.84
C LEU A 233 -11.08 -2.38 -12.21
N TYR A 234 -10.20 -1.90 -13.09
CA TYR A 234 -10.56 -1.53 -14.46
C TYR A 234 -11.13 -2.70 -15.26
N PHE A 235 -10.49 -3.88 -15.19
CA PHE A 235 -11.02 -5.10 -15.82
C PHE A 235 -12.31 -5.61 -15.17
N SER A 236 -12.51 -5.28 -13.88
CA SER A 236 -13.72 -5.58 -13.11
C SER A 236 -14.85 -4.56 -13.31
N GLU A 237 -14.64 -3.56 -14.18
CA GLU A 237 -15.59 -2.47 -14.43
C GLU A 237 -15.92 -1.62 -13.18
N MET A 238 -15.01 -1.61 -12.20
CA MET A 238 -15.10 -0.84 -10.95
C MET A 238 -14.41 0.52 -11.10
N TYR A 239 -14.92 1.34 -12.00
CA TYR A 239 -14.29 2.61 -12.38
C TYR A 239 -14.41 3.70 -11.31
N ASP A 240 -15.49 3.71 -10.53
CA ASP A 240 -15.70 4.67 -9.46
C ASP A 240 -14.77 4.35 -8.29
N THR A 241 -14.64 3.07 -7.95
CA THR A 241 -13.65 2.60 -6.96
C THR A 241 -12.22 2.97 -7.40
N ALA A 242 -11.90 2.77 -8.68
CA ALA A 242 -10.58 3.13 -9.21
C ALA A 242 -10.31 4.64 -9.14
N ARG A 243 -11.34 5.47 -9.36
CA ARG A 243 -11.27 6.92 -9.23
C ARG A 243 -11.02 7.33 -7.78
N GLU A 244 -11.75 6.78 -6.82
CA GLU A 244 -11.57 7.07 -5.39
C GLU A 244 -10.16 6.77 -4.90
N VAL A 245 -9.58 5.64 -5.35
CA VAL A 245 -8.19 5.28 -5.07
C VAL A 245 -7.21 6.31 -5.65
N LEU A 246 -7.45 6.79 -6.87
CA LEU A 246 -6.62 7.83 -7.50
C LEU A 246 -6.80 9.19 -6.82
N ASP A 247 -8.02 9.53 -6.39
CA ASP A 247 -8.31 10.75 -5.66
C ASP A 247 -7.61 10.76 -4.29
N ASN A 248 -7.49 9.60 -3.64
CA ASN A 248 -6.67 9.44 -2.44
C ASN A 248 -5.18 9.75 -2.70
N PHE A 249 -4.63 9.30 -3.82
CA PHE A 249 -3.24 9.62 -4.18
C PHE A 249 -3.05 11.09 -4.53
N ALA A 250 -4.02 11.71 -5.22
CA ALA A 250 -4.02 13.15 -5.46
C ALA A 250 -4.09 13.94 -4.14
N PHE A 251 -4.88 13.47 -3.17
CA PHE A 251 -4.94 14.03 -1.82
C PHE A 251 -3.57 13.94 -1.12
N LEU A 252 -2.92 12.77 -1.13
CA LEU A 252 -1.60 12.58 -0.52
C LEU A 252 -0.53 13.45 -1.18
N MET A 253 -0.53 13.57 -2.52
CA MET A 253 0.34 14.48 -3.23
C MET A 253 0.13 15.94 -2.83
N LYS A 254 -1.12 16.37 -2.62
CA LYS A 254 -1.44 17.73 -2.18
C LYS A 254 -1.06 17.99 -0.72
N ASP A 255 -1.28 17.02 0.16
CA ASP A 255 -1.05 17.16 1.60
C ASP A 255 0.43 16.97 2.00
N LYS A 256 1.10 15.97 1.40
CA LYS A 256 2.48 15.58 1.74
C LYS A 256 3.53 15.93 0.69
N GLY A 257 3.11 16.23 -0.55
CA GLY A 257 4.03 16.45 -1.66
C GLY A 257 4.54 15.16 -2.32
N PHE A 258 4.15 13.98 -1.81
CA PHE A 258 4.53 12.67 -2.34
C PHE A 258 3.51 11.59 -1.94
N ILE A 259 3.58 10.41 -2.56
CA ILE A 259 2.80 9.24 -2.15
C ILE A 259 3.71 8.32 -1.32
N PRO A 260 3.41 8.08 -0.04
CA PRO A 260 4.19 7.19 0.80
C PRO A 260 4.05 5.73 0.35
N ASN A 261 5.03 4.88 0.71
CA ASN A 261 4.97 3.46 0.36
C ASN A 261 3.70 2.76 0.87
N SER A 262 3.21 3.16 2.05
CA SER A 262 1.95 2.67 2.60
C SER A 262 1.26 3.74 3.46
N GLY A 263 0.02 3.48 3.85
CA GLY A 263 -0.70 4.29 4.83
C GLY A 263 -0.27 4.07 6.29
N ASN A 264 0.83 3.38 6.55
CA ASN A 264 1.44 3.28 7.88
C ASN A 264 2.54 4.34 8.03
N ILE A 265 2.70 4.89 9.23
CA ILE A 265 3.79 5.84 9.51
C ILE A 265 5.11 5.13 9.88
N GLN A 266 5.07 3.84 10.21
CA GLN A 266 6.21 3.00 10.57
C GLN A 266 6.99 2.48 9.36
#